data_AF-H9FF54-F1
#
_entry.id   AF-H9FF54-F1
#
_cell.length_a   1.000
_cell.length_b   1.000
_cell.length_c   1.000
_cell.angle_alpha   90.00
_cell.angle_beta   90.00
_cell.angle_gamma   90.00
#
_symmetry.space_group_name_H-M   'P 1'
#
loop_
_entity.id
_entity.type
_entity.pdbx_description
1 polymer ?
#
loop_
_entity_poly.entity_id
_entity_poly.type
_entity_poly.pdbx_seq_one_letter_code
_entity_poly.pdbx_strand_id
1 'polypeptide(L)'
;AEFELSYVSAMVPVKSPREYYVQQEVIVLFCETVERALDFGYLTQDMIDDYEPALMFSIPRLAIVCGLVVYADGPLNLDRKAEDMSELFRPFHTLLRKIRDLLQTLTEEELHTLERNLCISQDVEFPIRADVQGPAVLTPALSAPLPPEGPLSVKAKDPDAELACSMQYDDQD
;
A
#
# COMPACT_ATOMS: atom_id res chain seq x y z
N ALA A 1 11.63 13.71 27.38
CA ALA A 1 12.28 12.88 26.35
C ALA A 1 11.42 11.68 25.92
N GLU A 2 11.14 10.66 26.76
CA GLU A 2 10.34 9.50 26.32
C GLU A 2 8.86 9.82 26.02
N PHE A 3 8.22 10.66 26.84
CA PHE A 3 6.82 11.06 26.64
C PHE A 3 6.61 11.84 25.33
N GLU A 4 7.49 12.80 25.05
CA GLU A 4 7.43 13.63 23.83
C GLU A 4 7.70 12.77 22.58
N LEU A 5 8.68 11.86 22.64
CA LEU A 5 8.96 10.92 21.55
C LEU A 5 7.76 9.99 21.30
N SER A 6 7.14 9.47 22.36
CA SER A 6 5.97 8.60 22.26
C SER A 6 4.75 9.32 21.67
N TYR A 7 4.46 10.54 22.13
CA TYR A 7 3.38 11.39 21.59
C TYR A 7 3.59 11.73 20.11
N VAL A 8 4.81 12.15 19.73
CA VAL A 8 5.14 12.45 18.33
C VAL A 8 5.07 11.17 17.48
N SER A 9 5.55 10.04 17.98
CA SER A 9 5.49 8.75 17.27
C SER A 9 4.08 8.19 17.08
N ALA A 10 3.16 8.55 17.99
CA ALA A 10 1.74 8.21 17.88
C ALA A 10 1.00 9.12 16.88
N MET A 11 1.47 10.35 16.69
CA MET A 11 0.89 11.31 15.74
C MET A 11 1.45 11.17 14.33
N VAL A 12 2.72 10.77 14.21
CA VAL A 12 3.42 10.54 12.96
C VAL A 12 4.27 9.28 13.13
N PRO A 13 4.05 8.22 12.35
CA PRO A 13 4.90 7.04 12.40
C PRO A 13 6.36 7.45 12.11
N VAL A 14 7.23 7.36 13.12
CA VAL A 14 8.67 7.63 12.95
C VAL A 14 9.35 6.29 12.73
N LYS A 15 9.92 6.09 11.54
CA LYS A 15 10.74 4.91 11.26
C LYS A 15 12.02 4.97 12.08
N SER A 16 12.36 3.85 12.68
CA SER A 16 13.67 3.61 13.28
C SER A 16 14.77 3.62 12.21
N PRO A 17 16.04 3.85 12.60
CA PRO A 17 17.17 3.74 11.68
C PRO A 17 17.21 2.38 10.96
N ARG A 18 16.87 1.29 11.66
CA ARG A 18 16.83 -0.05 11.07
C ARG A 18 15.79 -0.16 9.95
N GLU A 19 14.60 0.40 10.15
CA GLU A 19 13.54 0.38 9.12
C GLU A 19 13.93 1.18 7.88
N TYR A 20 14.65 2.29 8.05
CA TYR A 20 15.20 3.03 6.91
C TYR A 20 16.23 2.21 6.13
N TYR A 21 17.13 1.49 6.79
CA TYR A 21 18.10 0.63 6.10
C TYR A 21 17.42 -0.49 5.32
N VAL A 22 16.44 -1.17 5.93
CA VAL A 22 15.69 -2.23 5.24
C VAL A 22 14.90 -1.67 4.06
N GLN A 23 14.31 -0.47 4.19
CA GLN A 23 13.64 0.20 3.07
C GLN A 23 14.62 0.57 1.96
N GLN A 24 15.83 1.05 2.31
CA GLN A 24 16.88 1.38 1.35
C GLN A 24 17.28 0.15 0.52
N GLU A 25 17.42 -1.02 1.13
CA GLU A 25 17.72 -2.25 0.39
C GLU A 25 16.62 -2.59 -0.64
N VAL A 26 15.35 -2.38 -0.30
CA VAL A 26 14.23 -2.56 -1.26
C VAL A 26 14.28 -1.53 -2.39
N ILE A 27 14.64 -0.28 -2.08
CA ILE A 27 14.82 0.76 -3.10
C ILE A 27 15.96 0.38 -4.06
N VAL A 28 17.09 -0.08 -3.53
CA VAL A 28 18.22 -0.55 -4.34
C VAL A 28 17.78 -1.69 -5.26
N LEU A 29 17.05 -2.69 -4.74
CA LEU A 29 16.50 -3.76 -5.57
C LEU A 29 15.64 -3.23 -6.71
N PHE A 30 14.81 -2.21 -6.46
CA PHE A 30 13.97 -1.61 -7.51
C PHE A 30 14.83 -0.89 -8.56
N CYS A 31 15.86 -0.16 -8.14
CA CYS A 31 16.80 0.50 -9.05
C CYS A 31 17.56 -0.51 -9.93
N GLU A 32 18.13 -1.55 -9.33
CA GLU A 32 18.82 -2.64 -10.05
C GLU A 32 17.89 -3.41 -10.99
N THR A 33 16.61 -3.51 -10.62
CA THR A 33 15.57 -4.10 -11.48
C THR A 33 15.29 -3.21 -12.69
N VAL A 34 15.19 -1.89 -12.51
CA VAL A 34 14.98 -0.93 -13.60
C VAL A 34 16.16 -0.94 -14.57
N GLU A 35 17.39 -0.87 -14.05
CA GLU A 35 18.61 -0.93 -14.87
C GLU A 35 18.62 -2.19 -15.74
N ARG A 36 18.39 -3.35 -15.12
CA ARG A 36 18.27 -4.64 -15.84
C ARG A 36 17.16 -4.61 -16.88
N ALA A 37 15.98 -4.08 -16.55
CA ALA A 37 14.87 -4.00 -17.50
C ALA A 37 15.17 -3.10 -18.71
N LEU A 38 15.96 -2.04 -18.53
CA LEU A 38 16.42 -1.18 -19.63
C LEU A 38 17.43 -1.94 -20.52
N ASP A 39 18.38 -2.66 -19.90
CA ASP A 39 19.37 -3.46 -20.64
C ASP A 39 18.73 -4.54 -21.52
N PHE A 40 17.68 -5.20 -21.02
CA PHE A 40 16.92 -6.19 -21.79
C PHE A 40 15.82 -5.59 -22.67
N GLY A 41 15.62 -4.26 -22.63
CA GLY A 41 14.61 -3.56 -23.44
C GLY A 41 13.16 -3.85 -23.05
N TYR A 42 12.91 -4.27 -21.80
CA TYR A 42 11.55 -4.44 -21.25
C TYR A 42 10.88 -3.10 -20.96
N LEU A 43 11.69 -2.14 -20.53
CA LEU A 43 11.32 -0.75 -20.31
C LEU A 43 12.16 0.13 -21.24
N THR A 44 11.69 1.33 -21.54
CA THR A 44 12.47 2.34 -22.25
C THR A 44 12.77 3.52 -21.33
N GLN A 45 13.83 4.28 -21.64
CA GLN A 45 14.19 5.46 -20.86
C GLN A 45 13.05 6.50 -20.84
N ASP A 46 12.36 6.69 -21.97
CA ASP A 46 11.22 7.60 -22.08
C ASP A 46 10.11 7.26 -21.07
N MET A 47 9.81 5.98 -20.86
CA MET A 47 8.80 5.58 -19.86
C MET A 47 9.18 6.04 -18.45
N ILE A 48 10.48 6.01 -18.11
CA ILE A 48 10.99 6.44 -16.81
C ILE A 48 10.94 7.96 -16.69
N ASP A 49 11.43 8.66 -17.71
CA ASP A 49 11.52 10.13 -17.75
C ASP A 49 10.14 10.80 -17.77
N ASP A 50 9.16 10.17 -18.44
CA ASP A 50 7.76 10.63 -18.50
C ASP A 50 6.94 10.18 -17.27
N TYR A 51 7.54 9.46 -16.32
CA TYR A 51 6.89 8.93 -15.12
C TYR A 51 5.64 8.09 -15.43
N GLU A 52 5.74 7.18 -16.41
CA GLU A 52 4.61 6.36 -16.85
C GLU A 52 3.94 5.62 -15.67
N PRO A 53 2.63 5.84 -15.42
CA PRO A 53 1.95 5.26 -14.25
C PRO A 53 1.99 3.73 -14.21
N ALA A 54 2.06 3.07 -15.37
CA ALA A 54 2.16 1.62 -15.49
C ALA A 54 3.40 1.05 -14.78
N LEU A 55 4.48 1.82 -14.70
CA LEU A 55 5.73 1.42 -14.03
C LEU A 55 5.53 1.15 -12.53
N MET A 56 4.56 1.80 -11.90
CA MET A 56 4.20 1.54 -10.50
C MET A 56 3.72 0.11 -10.27
N PHE A 57 3.26 -0.58 -11.31
CA PHE A 57 2.90 -2.00 -11.26
C PHE A 57 4.02 -2.89 -11.81
N SER A 58 4.61 -2.51 -12.94
CA SER A 58 5.61 -3.33 -13.63
C SER A 58 6.89 -3.47 -12.81
N ILE A 59 7.42 -2.39 -12.22
CA ILE A 59 8.68 -2.42 -11.45
C ILE A 59 8.55 -3.33 -10.23
N PRO A 60 7.53 -3.19 -9.35
CA PRO A 60 7.41 -4.10 -8.22
C PRO A 60 7.26 -5.57 -8.63
N ARG A 61 6.49 -5.87 -9.69
CA ARG A 61 6.31 -7.25 -10.18
C ARG A 61 7.63 -7.85 -10.66
N LEU A 62 8.39 -7.08 -11.43
CA LEU A 62 9.69 -7.51 -11.93
C LEU A 62 10.71 -7.64 -10.78
N ALA A 63 10.68 -6.71 -9.82
CA ALA A 63 11.60 -6.73 -8.68
C ALA A 63 11.39 -7.94 -7.78
N ILE A 64 10.16 -8.46 -7.64
CA ILE A 64 9.93 -9.74 -6.96
C ILE A 64 10.63 -10.88 -7.68
N VAL A 65 10.51 -10.96 -9.01
CA VAL A 65 11.18 -12.01 -9.80
C VAL A 65 12.69 -11.86 -9.68
N CYS A 66 13.23 -10.68 -10.00
CA CYS A 66 14.66 -10.43 -9.94
C CYS A 66 15.23 -10.65 -8.53
N GLY A 67 14.57 -10.17 -7.48
CA GLY A 67 15.05 -10.35 -6.10
C GLY A 67 15.03 -11.81 -5.61
N LEU A 68 14.24 -12.69 -6.22
CA LEU A 68 14.18 -14.11 -5.84
C LEU A 68 15.19 -14.98 -6.58
N VAL A 69 15.58 -14.64 -7.81
CA VAL A 69 16.44 -15.50 -8.66
C VAL A 69 17.67 -14.83 -9.25
N VAL A 70 17.69 -13.50 -9.40
CA VAL A 70 18.84 -12.73 -9.94
C VAL A 70 19.66 -12.13 -8.81
N TYR A 71 19.01 -11.42 -7.88
CA TYR A 71 19.61 -10.74 -6.74
C TYR A 71 19.31 -11.46 -5.42
N ALA A 72 19.60 -12.77 -5.38
CA ALA A 72 19.22 -13.66 -4.28
C ALA A 72 19.82 -13.27 -2.90
N ASP A 73 20.91 -12.49 -2.89
CA ASP A 73 21.53 -11.97 -1.67
C ASP A 73 20.92 -10.65 -1.15
N GLY A 74 19.96 -10.10 -1.89
CA GLY A 74 19.31 -8.83 -1.61
C GLY A 74 18.18 -8.90 -0.56
N PRO A 75 17.25 -7.93 -0.55
CA PRO A 75 16.22 -7.80 0.49
C PRO A 75 15.14 -8.90 0.45
N LEU A 76 15.11 -9.71 -0.62
CA LEU A 76 14.21 -10.87 -0.76
C LEU A 76 14.92 -12.20 -0.48
N ASN A 77 16.11 -12.18 0.10
CA ASN A 77 16.82 -13.40 0.49
C ASN A 77 16.02 -14.22 1.52
N LEU A 78 15.49 -15.36 1.06
CA LEU A 78 14.63 -16.26 1.86
C LEU A 78 15.42 -17.25 2.73
N ASP A 79 16.74 -17.23 2.68
CA ASP A 79 17.59 -18.09 3.52
C ASP A 79 17.94 -17.39 4.85
N ARG A 80 17.73 -16.07 4.93
CA ARG A 80 17.81 -15.27 6.16
C ARG A 80 16.53 -15.43 7.00
N LYS A 81 16.58 -14.95 8.24
CA LYS A 81 15.38 -14.92 9.10
C LYS A 81 14.36 -13.94 8.53
N ALA A 82 13.08 -14.31 8.57
CA ALA A 82 12.00 -13.44 8.12
C ALA A 82 11.98 -12.09 8.86
N GLU A 83 12.37 -12.07 10.14
CA GLU A 83 12.50 -10.86 10.97
C GLU A 83 13.45 -9.81 10.37
N ASP A 84 14.44 -10.24 9.60
CA ASP A 84 15.43 -9.34 8.97
C ASP A 84 14.94 -8.77 7.64
N MET A 85 13.87 -9.34 7.06
CA MET A 85 13.24 -8.83 5.85
C MET A 85 12.33 -7.64 6.13
N SER A 86 12.06 -6.85 5.08
CA SER A 86 11.06 -5.79 5.11
C SER A 86 9.68 -6.29 5.52
N GLU A 87 8.98 -5.49 6.31
CA GLU A 87 7.60 -5.76 6.75
C GLU A 87 6.63 -5.89 5.58
N LEU A 88 6.97 -5.30 4.43
CA LEU A 88 6.23 -5.42 3.18
C LEU A 88 6.17 -6.87 2.68
N PHE A 89 7.22 -7.66 2.94
CA PHE A 89 7.38 -9.00 2.38
C PHE A 89 7.24 -10.11 3.42
N ARG A 90 7.51 -9.81 4.70
CA ARG A 90 7.42 -10.76 5.82
C ARG A 90 6.13 -11.60 5.82
N PRO A 91 4.92 -11.01 5.69
CA PRO A 91 3.67 -11.76 5.68
C PRO A 91 3.57 -12.80 4.56
N PHE A 92 4.34 -12.62 3.48
CA PHE A 92 4.29 -13.42 2.27
C PHE A 92 5.48 -14.37 2.12
N HIS A 93 6.31 -14.57 3.15
CA HIS A 93 7.54 -15.37 3.08
C HIS A 93 7.31 -16.78 2.50
N THR A 94 6.25 -17.48 2.92
CA THR A 94 5.89 -18.81 2.37
C THR A 94 5.49 -18.74 0.90
N LEU A 95 4.78 -17.69 0.50
CA LEU A 95 4.38 -17.49 -0.90
C LEU A 95 5.59 -17.18 -1.77
N LEU A 96 6.48 -16.28 -1.31
CA LEU A 96 7.73 -15.95 -2.00
C LEU A 96 8.61 -17.18 -2.19
N ARG A 97 8.67 -18.08 -1.20
CA ARG A 97 9.38 -19.36 -1.34
C ARG A 97 8.80 -20.22 -2.45
N LYS A 98 7.48 -20.38 -2.49
CA LYS A 98 6.81 -21.12 -3.58
C LYS A 98 7.07 -20.50 -4.95
N ILE A 99 7.03 -19.17 -5.03
CA ILE A 99 7.32 -18.44 -6.29
C ILE A 99 8.77 -18.72 -6.71
N ARG A 100 9.75 -18.58 -5.81
CA ARG A 100 11.16 -18.88 -6.09
C ARG A 100 11.34 -20.32 -6.57
N ASP A 101 10.74 -21.28 -5.88
CA ASP A 101 10.88 -22.70 -6.21
C ASP A 101 10.31 -22.99 -7.62
N LEU A 102 9.24 -22.30 -8.04
CA LEU A 102 8.71 -22.38 -9.41
C LEU A 102 9.63 -21.70 -10.42
N LEU A 103 10.10 -20.48 -10.13
CA LEU A 103 10.98 -19.73 -11.03
C LEU A 103 12.29 -20.50 -11.29
N GLN A 104 12.83 -21.22 -10.31
CA GLN A 104 14.03 -22.04 -10.45
C GLN A 104 13.85 -23.26 -11.37
N THR A 105 12.62 -23.62 -11.71
CA THR A 105 12.35 -24.68 -12.70
C THR A 105 12.40 -24.18 -14.14
N LEU A 106 12.35 -22.85 -14.35
CA LEU A 106 12.36 -22.24 -15.67
C LEU A 106 13.79 -22.17 -16.21
N THR A 107 13.90 -22.32 -17.53
CA THR A 107 15.11 -21.96 -18.27
C THR A 107 15.28 -20.44 -18.32
N GLU A 108 16.48 -19.98 -18.66
CA GLU A 108 16.79 -18.55 -18.82
C GLU A 108 15.87 -17.87 -19.86
N GLU A 109 15.59 -18.56 -20.97
CA GLU A 109 14.70 -18.07 -22.04
C GLU A 109 13.24 -17.94 -21.57
N GLU A 110 12.76 -18.91 -20.79
CA GLU A 110 11.42 -18.89 -20.19
C GLU A 110 11.30 -17.78 -19.13
N LEU A 111 12.35 -17.59 -18.33
CA LEU A 111 12.42 -16.52 -17.34
C LEU A 111 12.36 -15.15 -18.02
N HIS A 112 13.16 -14.92 -19.06
CA HIS A 112 13.11 -13.68 -19.85
C HIS A 112 11.74 -13.44 -20.49
N THR A 113 11.09 -14.52 -20.96
CA THR A 113 9.73 -14.43 -21.50
C THR A 113 8.73 -14.02 -20.42
N LEU A 114 8.83 -14.59 -19.22
CA LEU A 114 8.01 -14.22 -18.07
C LEU A 114 8.25 -12.76 -17.66
N GLU A 115 9.51 -12.34 -17.49
CA GLU A 115 9.90 -10.97 -17.14
C GLU A 115 9.28 -9.96 -18.11
N ARG A 116 9.43 -10.19 -19.42
CA ARG A 116 8.80 -9.36 -20.46
C ARG A 116 7.28 -9.29 -20.33
N ASN A 117 6.61 -10.43 -20.08
CA ASN A 117 5.15 -10.47 -19.91
C ASN A 117 4.68 -9.75 -18.64
N LEU A 118 5.51 -9.63 -17.61
CA LEU A 118 5.19 -8.87 -16.40
C LEU A 118 5.22 -7.36 -16.64
N CYS A 119 6.03 -6.89 -17.60
CA CYS A 119 6.11 -5.48 -17.98
C CYS A 119 4.94 -5.01 -18.85
N ILE A 120 4.27 -5.93 -19.57
CA ILE A 120 3.07 -5.61 -20.33
C ILE A 120 1.91 -5.42 -19.35
N SER A 121 1.38 -4.19 -19.26
CA SER A 121 0.14 -3.92 -18.56
C SER A 121 -0.93 -4.87 -19.07
N GLN A 122 -1.52 -5.66 -18.19
CA GLN A 122 -2.72 -6.42 -18.51
C GLN A 122 -3.87 -5.41 -18.73
N ASP A 123 -3.98 -4.86 -19.94
CA ASP A 123 -5.25 -4.40 -20.50
C ASP A 123 -6.13 -5.62 -20.85
N VAL A 124 -6.22 -6.58 -19.93
CA VAL A 124 -7.36 -7.49 -19.92
C VAL A 124 -8.36 -6.82 -19.02
N GLU A 125 -9.15 -5.94 -19.62
CA GLU A 125 -10.48 -5.64 -19.13
C GLU A 125 -11.17 -6.99 -18.95
N PHE A 126 -11.10 -7.53 -17.73
CA PHE A 126 -11.91 -8.69 -17.37
C PHE A 126 -13.34 -8.28 -17.74
N PRO A 127 -14.03 -8.98 -18.64
CA PRO A 127 -15.42 -8.66 -18.90
C PRO A 127 -16.12 -8.77 -17.55
N ILE A 128 -16.48 -7.63 -16.97
CA ILE A 128 -17.37 -7.57 -15.83
C ILE A 128 -18.59 -8.34 -16.34
N ARG A 129 -18.78 -9.57 -15.85
CA ARG A 129 -20.01 -10.31 -16.08
C ARG A 129 -21.11 -9.55 -15.34
N ALA A 130 -21.61 -8.50 -15.98
CA ALA A 130 -22.89 -7.90 -15.68
C ALA A 130 -23.97 -8.83 -16.24
N ASP A 131 -24.09 -10.04 -15.67
CA ASP A 131 -25.32 -10.81 -15.81
C ASP A 131 -25.48 -11.78 -14.63
N VAL A 132 -25.85 -11.20 -13.48
CA VAL A 132 -26.73 -11.89 -12.54
C VAL A 132 -27.92 -10.95 -12.35
N GLN A 133 -29.00 -11.29 -13.03
CA GLN A 133 -30.32 -10.71 -12.83
C GLN A 133 -30.76 -10.96 -11.38
N GLY A 134 -30.61 -9.95 -10.53
CA GLY A 134 -31.18 -9.88 -9.18
C GLY A 134 -32.47 -9.03 -9.18
N PRO A 135 -33.49 -9.35 -8.37
CA PRO A 135 -34.80 -8.70 -8.45
C PRO A 135 -34.77 -7.25 -7.97
N ALA A 136 -35.60 -6.43 -8.60
CA ALA A 136 -35.78 -5.01 -8.36
C ALA A 136 -35.97 -4.65 -6.88
N VAL A 137 -35.12 -3.75 -6.36
CA VAL A 137 -35.40 -2.96 -5.15
C VAL A 137 -34.89 -1.52 -5.36
N LEU A 138 -35.86 -0.68 -5.70
CA LEU A 138 -36.03 0.76 -5.45
C LEU A 138 -34.80 1.58 -5.01
N THR A 139 -34.40 2.47 -5.91
CA THR A 139 -33.53 3.63 -5.70
C THR A 139 -34.06 4.61 -4.64
N PRO A 140 -33.17 5.27 -3.89
CA PRO A 140 -33.37 6.66 -3.51
C PRO A 140 -32.37 7.56 -4.24
N ALA A 141 -32.92 8.48 -5.04
CA ALA A 141 -32.17 9.52 -5.74
C ALA A 141 -31.64 10.57 -4.75
N LEU A 142 -30.36 10.89 -4.85
CA LEU A 142 -29.73 12.06 -4.20
C LEU A 142 -29.68 13.21 -5.20
N SER A 143 -30.42 14.29 -4.94
CA SER A 143 -30.16 15.65 -5.45
C SER A 143 -30.94 16.69 -4.63
N ALA A 144 -30.22 17.43 -3.78
CA ALA A 144 -30.31 18.85 -3.31
C ALA A 144 -31.68 19.56 -3.08
N PRO A 145 -31.77 20.78 -2.49
CA PRO A 145 -30.87 21.54 -1.60
C PRO A 145 -31.56 22.02 -0.29
N LEU A 146 -30.78 22.63 0.62
CA LEU A 146 -31.18 23.27 1.89
C LEU A 146 -32.28 24.37 1.76
N PRO A 147 -33.16 24.53 2.77
CA PRO A 147 -33.92 25.77 2.99
C PRO A 147 -33.55 26.49 4.32
N PRO A 148 -33.97 27.76 4.49
CA PRO A 148 -33.38 28.73 5.42
C PRO A 148 -34.10 28.87 6.79
N GLU A 149 -33.38 29.51 7.73
CA GLU A 149 -33.72 29.87 9.11
C GLU A 149 -35.04 30.65 9.31
N GLY A 150 -35.74 30.38 10.42
CA GLY A 150 -36.87 31.17 10.95
C GLY A 150 -37.60 30.51 12.15
N PRO A 151 -38.28 31.27 13.05
CA PRO A 151 -37.90 31.30 14.47
C PRO A 151 -38.92 30.74 15.51
N LEU A 152 -38.38 30.47 16.71
CA LEU A 152 -38.98 30.58 18.08
C LEU A 152 -40.09 29.62 18.58
N SER A 153 -39.72 28.86 19.63
CA SER A 153 -40.30 28.88 21.00
C SER A 153 -41.23 27.74 21.48
N VAL A 154 -41.00 27.39 22.78
CA VAL A 154 -41.91 26.83 23.82
C VAL A 154 -41.84 25.31 24.15
N LYS A 155 -40.97 25.00 25.14
CA LYS A 155 -41.28 24.45 26.49
C LYS A 155 -41.38 22.93 26.79
N ALA A 156 -40.56 22.56 27.80
CA ALA A 156 -40.66 21.48 28.80
C ALA A 156 -40.45 20.04 28.28
N LYS A 157 -39.68 19.15 28.94
CA LYS A 157 -39.60 18.86 30.38
C LYS A 157 -38.38 17.95 30.67
N ASP A 158 -37.58 18.30 31.68
CA ASP A 158 -36.59 17.42 32.34
C ASP A 158 -37.31 16.50 33.36
N PRO A 159 -36.79 15.31 33.74
CA PRO A 159 -35.74 15.30 34.77
C PRO A 159 -34.66 14.20 34.67
N ASP A 160 -33.44 14.63 35.04
CA ASP A 160 -32.44 13.99 35.90
C ASP A 160 -31.73 12.70 35.44
N ALA A 161 -30.47 12.87 35.02
CA ALA A 161 -29.36 12.07 35.53
C ALA A 161 -28.13 12.96 35.69
N GLU A 162 -27.80 13.26 36.94
CA GLU A 162 -26.70 14.08 37.43
C GLU A 162 -25.33 13.60 36.92
N LEU A 163 -24.52 14.51 36.37
CA LEU A 163 -23.06 14.36 36.34
C LEU A 163 -22.40 15.71 36.67
N ALA A 164 -22.32 16.00 37.97
CA ALA A 164 -21.59 17.14 38.50
C ALA A 164 -20.09 16.82 38.61
N CYS A 165 -19.27 17.57 37.89
CA CYS A 165 -17.90 17.90 38.32
C CYS A 165 -17.63 19.35 37.91
N SER A 166 -17.74 20.22 38.91
CA SER A 166 -17.62 21.67 38.83
C SER A 166 -16.18 22.10 38.52
N MET A 167 -16.02 23.00 37.55
CA MET A 167 -14.80 23.80 37.38
C MET A 167 -14.88 25.00 38.31
N GLN A 168 -14.13 24.98 39.42
CA GLN A 168 -13.87 26.17 40.22
C GLN A 168 -12.69 26.92 39.59
N TYR A 169 -12.95 28.12 39.09
CA TYR A 169 -11.92 29.09 38.79
C TYR A 169 -11.73 29.93 40.06
N ASP A 170 -10.55 29.82 40.66
CA ASP A 170 -10.03 30.86 41.55
C ASP A 170 -9.66 32.05 40.68
N ASP A 171 -10.35 33.17 40.85
CA ASP A 171 -9.78 34.47 40.54
C ASP A 171 -9.94 35.39 41.75
N GLN A 172 -8.80 35.95 42.10
CA GLN A 172 -8.44 36.60 43.33
C GLN A 172 -8.42 38.10 43.07
N ASP A 173 -9.28 38.87 43.75
CA ASP A 173 -9.09 40.31 44.03
C ASP A 173 -10.06 40.77 45.14
#